data_AF-A0A0E3YT57-F1
#
_entry.id   AF-A0A0E3YT57-F1
#
_cell.length_a   1.000
_cell.length_b   1.000
_cell.length_c   1.000
_cell.angle_alpha   90.00
_cell.angle_beta   90.00
_cell.angle_gamma   90.00
#
_symmetry.space_group_name_H-M   'P 1'
#
loop_
_entity.id
_entity.type
_entity.pdbx_description
1 polymer ?
#
loop_
_entity_poly.entity_id
_entity_poly.type
_entity_poly.pdbx_seq_one_letter_code
_entity_poly.pdbx_strand_id
1 'polypeptide(L)' 'MNISSLIASFGGPLFICAAIVSIFVSFGVYRDAQRLKQNNPVSVKILSPGIWALVCLFGSIPALALYWAAHHSSWSK' A
#
# COMPACT_ATOMS: atom_id res chain seq x y z
N MET A 1 -29.12 -19.50 -8.70
CA MET A 1 -27.67 -19.52 -8.40
C MET A 1 -27.51 -19.08 -6.96
N ASN A 2 -26.86 -19.88 -6.12
CA ASN A 2 -26.88 -19.71 -4.67
C ASN A 2 -25.63 -18.89 -4.27
N ILE A 3 -25.70 -18.11 -3.18
CA ILE A 3 -24.60 -17.22 -2.75
C ILE A 3 -23.25 -17.94 -2.68
N SER A 4 -23.23 -19.18 -2.20
CA SER A 4 -22.03 -20.03 -2.11
C SER A 4 -21.39 -20.31 -3.48
N SER A 5 -22.20 -20.56 -4.51
CA SER A 5 -21.72 -20.80 -5.88
C SER A 5 -21.20 -19.51 -6.55
N LEU A 6 -21.73 -18.35 -6.14
CA LEU A 6 -21.31 -17.04 -6.63
C LEU A 6 -19.96 -16.64 -6.00
N ILE A 7 -19.80 -16.86 -4.70
CA ILE A 7 -18.52 -16.66 -3.99
C ILE A 7 -17.44 -17.60 -4.52
N ALA A 8 -17.75 -18.88 -4.79
CA ALA A 8 -16.78 -19.82 -5.34
C ALA A 8 -16.34 -19.43 -6.77
N SER A 9 -17.26 -18.92 -7.59
CA SER A 9 -16.95 -18.57 -9.00
C SER A 9 -16.18 -17.26 -9.14
N PHE A 10 -16.46 -16.26 -8.29
CA PHE A 10 -15.86 -14.92 -8.41
C PHE A 10 -14.84 -14.60 -7.32
N GLY A 11 -14.90 -15.26 -6.16
CA GLY A 11 -14.03 -14.96 -5.02
C GLY A 11 -12.55 -15.27 -5.30
N GLY A 12 -12.26 -16.40 -5.95
CA GLY A 12 -10.90 -16.77 -6.34
C GLY A 12 -10.25 -15.76 -7.30
N PRO A 13 -10.87 -15.49 -8.47
CA PRO A 13 -10.37 -14.49 -9.41
C PRO A 13 -10.24 -13.09 -8.81
N LEU A 14 -11.23 -12.64 -8.01
CA LEU A 14 -11.16 -11.35 -7.33
C LEU A 14 -10.00 -11.26 -6.33
N PHE A 15 -9.75 -12.33 -5.57
CA PHE A 15 -8.64 -12.38 -4.63
C PHE A 15 -7.29 -12.28 -5.36
N ILE A 16 -7.14 -12.99 -6.48
CA ILE A 16 -5.93 -12.92 -7.32
C ILE A 16 -5.73 -11.50 -7.86
N CYS A 17 -6.78 -10.88 -8.42
CA CYS A 17 -6.72 -9.50 -8.88
C CYS A 17 -6.34 -8.53 -7.75
N ALA A 18 -6.96 -8.67 -6.58
CA ALA A 18 -6.65 -7.84 -5.41
C ALA A 18 -5.20 -8.02 -4.96
N ALA A 19 -4.69 -9.26 -4.90
CA ALA A 19 -3.31 -9.54 -4.55
C ALA A 19 -2.31 -8.90 -5.54
N ILE A 20 -2.59 -9.00 -6.84
CA ILE A 20 -1.77 -8.37 -7.89
C ILE A 20 -1.73 -6.85 -7.70
N VAL A 21 -2.90 -6.22 -7.52
CA VAL A 21 -2.98 -4.77 -7.27
C VAL A 21 -2.20 -4.39 -6.02
N SER A 22 -2.33 -5.12 -4.91
CA SER A 22 -1.60 -4.86 -3.67
C SER A 22 -0.08 -4.95 -3.85
N ILE A 23 0.42 -5.89 -4.66
CA ILE A 23 1.84 -5.99 -4.98
C ILE A 23 2.33 -4.76 -5.75
N PHE A 24 1.59 -4.33 -6.78
CA PHE A 24 1.95 -3.13 -7.55
C PHE A 24 1.91 -1.86 -6.70
N VAL A 25 0.90 -1.72 -5.85
CA VAL A 25 0.78 -0.60 -4.90
C VAL A 25 1.95 -0.61 -3.92
N SER A 26 2.28 -1.77 -3.32
CA SER A 26 3.43 -1.93 -2.42
C SER A 26 4.74 -1.54 -3.08
N PHE A 27 4.95 -1.95 -4.33
CA PHE A 27 6.14 -1.57 -5.10
C PHE A 27 6.18 -0.06 -5.42
N GLY A 28 5.03 0.53 -5.74
CA GLY A 28 4.89 1.98 -5.92
C GLY A 28 5.29 2.75 -4.67
N VAL A 29 4.75 2.35 -3.51
CA VAL A 29 5.07 2.92 -2.19
C VAL A 29 6.56 2.77 -1.88
N TYR A 30 7.15 1.62 -2.16
CA TYR A 30 8.60 1.42 -1.96
C TYR A 30 9.44 2.41 -2.76
N ARG A 31 9.15 2.55 -4.07
CA ARG A 31 9.90 3.47 -4.94
C ARG A 31 9.69 4.91 -4.55
N ASP A 32 8.47 5.27 -4.17
CA ASP A 32 8.14 6.62 -3.72
C ASP A 32 8.86 6.96 -2.40
N ALA A 33 8.81 6.07 -1.41
CA ALA A 33 9.53 6.22 -0.16
C ALA A 33 11.06 6.29 -0.35
N GLN A 34 11.63 5.54 -1.30
CA GLN A 34 13.05 5.66 -1.65
C GLN A 34 13.38 7.03 -2.25
N ARG A 35 12.53 7.56 -3.15
CA ARG A 35 12.69 8.90 -3.73
C ARG A 35 12.58 9.98 -2.66
N LEU A 36 11.61 9.87 -1.76
CA LEU A 36 11.45 10.78 -0.62
C LEU A 36 12.65 10.72 0.32
N LYS A 37 13.21 9.54 0.57
CA LYS A 37 14.42 9.38 1.39
C LYS A 37 15.62 10.10 0.80
N GLN A 38 15.76 10.07 -0.53
CA GLN A 38 16.85 10.73 -1.25
C GLN A 38 16.67 12.25 -1.30
N ASN A 39 15.45 12.74 -1.56
CA ASN A 39 15.17 14.16 -1.75
C ASN A 39 14.88 14.92 -0.44
N ASN A 40 14.35 14.23 0.57
CA ASN A 40 13.98 14.80 1.87
C ASN A 40 14.13 13.73 2.97
N PRO A 41 15.36 13.47 3.45
CA PRO A 41 15.63 12.41 4.43
C PRO A 41 14.89 12.60 5.77
N VAL A 42 14.45 13.82 6.07
CA VAL A 42 13.64 14.13 7.27
C VAL A 42 12.23 13.52 7.20
N SER A 43 11.67 13.38 5.99
CA SER A 43 10.31 12.88 5.77
C SER A 43 10.17 11.38 6.04
N VAL A 44 11.26 10.61 5.91
CA VAL A 44 11.24 9.12 6.03
C VAL A 44 11.74 8.64 7.40
N LYS A 45 11.60 9.46 8.44
CA LYS A 45 12.12 9.14 9.79
C LYS A 45 11.29 8.10 10.54
N ILE A 46 10.01 7.95 10.22
CA ILE A 46 9.09 7.11 11.01
C ILE A 46 9.39 5.62 10.76
N LEU A 47 9.51 5.20 9.49
CA LEU A 47 9.74 3.82 9.10
C LEU A 47 10.54 3.77 7.80
N SER A 48 11.33 2.72 7.62
CA SER A 48 12.10 2.52 6.39
C SER A 48 11.18 2.28 5.18
N PRO A 49 11.63 2.60 3.94
CA PRO A 49 10.86 2.35 2.72
C PRO A 49 10.35 0.90 2.59
N GLY A 50 11.14 -0.06 3.06
CA GLY A 50 10.76 -1.48 3.04
C GLY A 50 9.61 -1.79 3.99
N ILE A 51 9.57 -1.18 5.17
CA ILE A 51 8.47 -1.41 6.13
C ILE A 51 7.18 -0.81 5.60
N TRP A 52 7.21 0.39 5.00
CA TRP A 52 6.02 0.98 4.37
C TRP A 52 5.45 0.14 3.23
N ALA A 53 6.33 -0.46 2.42
CA ALA A 53 5.92 -1.37 1.37
C ALA A 53 5.20 -2.60 1.93
N LEU A 54 5.72 -3.22 3.00
CA LEU A 54 5.09 -4.35 3.67
C LEU A 54 3.75 -3.97 4.31
N VAL A 55 3.71 -2.82 4.99
CA VAL A 55 2.48 -2.31 5.60
C VAL A 55 1.40 -2.06 4.55
N CYS A 56 1.73 -1.56 3.35
CA CYS A 56 0.76 -1.40 2.28
C CYS A 56 0.37 -2.72 1.60
N LEU A 57 1.27 -3.72 1.57
CA LEU A 57 0.98 -5.04 1.01
C LEU A 57 -0.09 -5.78 1.82
N PHE A 58 0.01 -5.72 3.15
CA PHE A 58 -0.89 -6.45 4.06
C PHE A 58 -2.03 -5.57 4.62
N GLY A 59 -1.78 -4.28 4.80
CA GLY A 59 -2.68 -3.34 5.46
C GLY A 59 -3.71 -2.70 4.53
N SER A 60 -3.68 -3.01 3.23
CA SER A 60 -4.68 -2.59 2.24
C SER A 60 -4.85 -1.06 2.14
N ILE A 61 -6.02 -0.56 1.73
CA ILE A 61 -6.28 0.87 1.46
C ILE A 61 -5.99 1.78 2.68
N PRO A 62 -6.37 1.43 3.92
CA PRO A 62 -6.07 2.27 5.09
C PRO A 62 -4.57 2.47 5.33
N ALA A 63 -3.75 1.45 5.09
CA ALA A 63 -2.30 1.56 5.21
C ALA A 63 -1.71 2.53 4.19
N LEU A 64 -2.22 2.52 2.96
CA LEU A 64 -1.82 3.46 1.92
C LEU A 64 -2.20 4.91 2.29
N ALA A 65 -3.40 5.11 2.84
CA ALA A 65 -3.85 6.41 3.30
C ALA A 65 -2.96 6.94 4.45
N LEU A 66 -2.58 6.07 5.39
CA LEU A 66 -1.66 6.42 6.47
C LEU A 66 -0.26 6.75 5.96
N TYR A 67 0.27 5.97 5.01
CA TYR A 67 1.54 6.27 4.34
C TYR A 67 1.52 7.65 3.71
N TRP A 68 0.48 7.94 2.93
CA TRP A 68 0.32 9.21 2.25
C TRP A 68 0.16 10.35 3.26
N ALA A 69 -0.65 10.19 4.31
CA ALA A 69 -0.76 11.18 5.37
C ALA A 69 0.59 11.45 6.06
N ALA A 70 1.38 10.41 6.35
CA ALA A 70 2.66 10.57 7.03
C ALA A 70 3.75 11.27 6.18
N HIS A 71 3.71 11.14 4.85
CA HIS A 71 4.78 11.66 3.97
C HIS A 71 4.35 12.85 3.11
N HIS A 72 3.06 12.96 2.79
CA HIS A 72 2.48 13.94 1.87
C HIS A 72 1.42 14.82 2.51
N SER A 73 0.86 14.47 3.67
CA SER A 73 0.20 15.52 4.44
C SER A 73 1.31 16.48 4.83
N SER A 74 1.24 17.67 4.25
CA SER A 74 1.91 18.85 4.77
C SER A 74 1.36 19.06 6.18
N TRP A 75 1.85 18.29 7.15
CA TRP A 75 1.95 18.76 8.52
C TRP A 75 2.84 19.98 8.41
N SER A 76 2.13 21.10 8.26
CA SER A 76 2.63 22.42 7.96
C SER A 76 3.88 22.69 8.77
N LYS A 77 4.87 23.27 8.10
CA LYS A 77 5.81 24.16 8.77
C LYS A 77 5.07 25.15 9.67
#